data_AF-A0AAD7J1D2-F1
#
_entry.id   AF-A0AAD7J1D2-F1
#
_cell.length_a   1.000
_cell.length_b   1.000
_cell.length_c   1.000
_cell.angle_alpha   90.00
_cell.angle_beta   90.00
_cell.angle_gamma   90.00
#
_symmetry.space_group_name_H-M   'P 1'
#
loop_
_entity.id
_entity.type
_entity.pdbx_description
1 polymer ?
#
loop_
_entity_poly.entity_id
_entity_poly.type
_entity_poly.pdbx_seq_one_letter_code
_entity_poly.pdbx_strand_id
1 'polypeptide(L)'
;MRLAPSLTTPKAWEADLSFPVCASLKDNDWGPASKSPDPEDAEMISVFSDSDSELEAKKSRSSLWRRRRYSDDAPEGVLLRALKALSFEGAFLQTQRYPVAQVSNPCLEIDGIGLVGLPLSPPFAQALLGERRCSARLEIPAEELRFTNPEWDAWLHKEARTICTDLSGKKNKPMYRLKKLVLEGSNAQAAESPSSEEAIATLVVFLPSAFEGGDILFEHGVQSATVRLGPQSHLFTSLVAAYSIVNTNLSLITSGYRLSLHYEVLDLAPFPDTDGPVRVLLEALVDWKETKRPSVLAYFMRRQYPLADDFTLQALAGSDALLMAHLQRMASELDFHLYVVQVQHSAYSYGDYDGPLDPVIPSEIENAEGVEEYWPSETQVNAFDMNSVPVDVEGFDFTDKSGSEYLNGELWDVEPKIEYETEYHPKILIKQTWNRTLFLLWPASDDAKVQPVKVRYSAEYARAALCSAGSFNPSRLRDKVLAKSLQESCRTGEERRDSVRELCKVAEARADGQMFLRILSAYDVAKNVDLIGLEMCVSAYRKFGWEVLKDFFCDAVQKDVSNPRRQQLVEQLHHVATRQSDSVVATWAEEQQDLMPRSLNRVSDNEIDWLLDLTFIPPAQNAATPVRILGSLHS
;
A
#
# COMPACT_ATOMS: atom_id res chain seq x y z
N MET A 1 -21.96 -51.75 -60.22
CA MET A 1 -23.12 -52.14 -59.40
C MET A 1 -24.00 -50.91 -59.18
N ARG A 2 -25.34 -51.09 -59.14
CA ARG A 2 -26.30 -50.07 -58.68
C ARG A 2 -26.16 -49.94 -57.14
N LEU A 3 -26.51 -48.85 -56.44
CA LEU A 3 -27.74 -48.06 -56.48
C LEU A 3 -27.53 -46.61 -56.00
N ALA A 4 -28.33 -45.70 -56.56
CA ALA A 4 -28.83 -44.45 -55.95
C ALA A 4 -30.35 -44.67 -55.66
N PRO A 5 -31.19 -43.71 -55.18
CA PRO A 5 -31.02 -42.26 -54.98
C PRO A 5 -31.40 -41.85 -53.52
N SER A 6 -31.97 -40.69 -53.12
CA SER A 6 -32.55 -39.50 -53.79
C SER A 6 -32.78 -38.34 -52.80
N LEU A 7 -32.53 -37.09 -53.27
CA LEU A 7 -33.36 -35.85 -53.13
C LEU A 7 -33.78 -35.37 -51.71
N THR A 8 -33.80 -34.07 -51.37
CA THR A 8 -34.32 -32.92 -52.14
C THR A 8 -33.62 -31.57 -51.83
N THR A 9 -33.67 -30.66 -52.80
CA THR A 9 -33.54 -29.18 -52.64
C THR A 9 -34.81 -28.54 -53.23
N PRO A 10 -35.17 -27.26 -52.93
CA PRO A 10 -34.83 -26.21 -53.91
C PRO A 10 -34.69 -24.74 -53.40
N LYS A 11 -33.85 -23.97 -54.10
CA LYS A 11 -33.97 -22.54 -54.55
C LYS A 11 -34.25 -21.41 -53.52
N ALA A 12 -33.51 -20.30 -53.41
CA ALA A 12 -32.81 -19.38 -54.34
C ALA A 12 -33.63 -18.14 -54.78
N TRP A 13 -33.06 -16.94 -54.59
CA TRP A 13 -33.19 -15.75 -55.46
C TRP A 13 -32.01 -14.76 -55.19
N GLU A 14 -31.73 -13.89 -56.17
CA GLU A 14 -30.56 -12.99 -56.27
C GLU A 14 -30.95 -11.50 -56.03
N ALA A 15 -30.04 -10.57 -56.38
CA ALA A 15 -30.25 -9.12 -56.61
C ALA A 15 -30.11 -8.18 -55.37
N ASP A 16 -29.50 -6.98 -55.48
CA ASP A 16 -28.53 -6.49 -56.48
C ASP A 16 -27.73 -5.27 -55.93
N LEU A 17 -26.76 -4.80 -56.70
CA LEU A 17 -25.94 -3.61 -56.47
C LEU A 17 -26.70 -2.29 -56.67
N SER A 18 -26.40 -1.25 -55.86
CA SER A 18 -26.20 0.14 -56.35
C SER A 18 -25.70 1.13 -55.28
N PHE A 19 -24.56 1.77 -55.58
CA PHE A 19 -24.22 3.13 -55.08
C PHE A 19 -24.97 4.17 -55.95
N PRO A 20 -25.31 5.38 -55.45
CA PRO A 20 -24.41 6.55 -55.65
C PRO A 20 -24.48 7.64 -54.53
N VAL A 21 -23.37 8.24 -54.07
CA VAL A 21 -22.71 9.50 -54.52
C VAL A 21 -22.98 10.74 -53.64
N CYS A 22 -21.87 11.45 -53.37
CA CYS A 22 -21.63 12.80 -52.86
C CYS A 22 -22.74 13.87 -52.94
N ALA A 23 -22.81 14.70 -51.89
CA ALA A 23 -22.56 16.16 -51.90
C ALA A 23 -23.00 16.77 -50.55
N SER A 24 -22.55 17.91 -50.02
CA SER A 24 -21.38 18.80 -50.14
C SER A 24 -21.80 20.12 -49.48
N LEU A 25 -20.91 20.84 -48.77
CA LEU A 25 -21.05 22.28 -48.48
C LEU A 25 -22.23 22.65 -47.52
N LYS A 26 -22.25 23.77 -46.79
CA LYS A 26 -21.34 24.93 -46.72
C LYS A 26 -21.48 25.64 -45.36
N ASP A 27 -20.56 26.56 -45.10
CA ASP A 27 -20.57 27.53 -44.01
C ASP A 27 -21.83 28.43 -44.00
N ASN A 28 -22.15 29.03 -42.84
CA ASN A 28 -22.21 30.50 -42.74
C ASN A 28 -22.38 31.04 -41.30
N ASP A 29 -21.75 32.19 -41.07
CA ASP A 29 -21.97 33.11 -39.95
C ASP A 29 -23.41 33.66 -39.90
N TRP A 30 -23.94 33.92 -38.70
CA TRP A 30 -23.92 35.28 -38.11
C TRP A 30 -24.55 35.32 -36.71
N GLY A 31 -24.18 36.35 -35.93
CA GLY A 31 -24.72 36.61 -34.60
C GLY A 31 -25.93 37.57 -34.57
N PRO A 32 -26.03 38.51 -33.61
CA PRO A 32 -27.01 38.32 -32.53
C PRO A 32 -27.98 39.51 -32.34
N ALA A 33 -29.18 39.27 -31.80
CA ALA A 33 -30.03 40.33 -31.23
C ALA A 33 -31.10 39.82 -30.24
N SER A 34 -30.93 40.21 -28.96
CA SER A 34 -31.94 40.62 -27.97
C SER A 34 -33.44 40.31 -28.18
N LYS A 35 -34.09 39.72 -27.16
CA LYS A 35 -34.96 40.42 -26.17
C LYS A 35 -35.71 39.42 -25.28
N SER A 36 -35.75 39.68 -23.97
CA SER A 36 -36.75 39.11 -23.05
C SER A 36 -38.12 39.77 -23.27
N PRO A 37 -39.20 39.04 -22.96
CA PRO A 37 -40.04 39.46 -21.83
C PRO A 37 -40.37 38.32 -20.86
N ASP A 38 -40.87 38.73 -19.70
CA ASP A 38 -41.19 37.94 -18.49
C ASP A 38 -42.74 37.84 -18.34
N PRO A 39 -43.34 37.22 -17.30
CA PRO A 39 -43.85 35.85 -17.36
C PRO A 39 -45.39 35.74 -17.19
N GLU A 40 -45.88 34.53 -16.90
CA GLU A 40 -47.26 34.17 -16.49
C GLU A 40 -48.37 34.25 -17.57
N ASP A 41 -48.64 33.13 -18.27
CA ASP A 41 -49.86 32.32 -18.04
C ASP A 41 -50.02 31.13 -19.02
N ALA A 42 -50.86 30.16 -18.61
CA ALA A 42 -51.40 29.02 -19.37
C ALA A 42 -50.51 27.77 -19.56
N GLU A 43 -50.65 26.84 -18.61
CA GLU A 43 -50.44 25.40 -18.80
C GLU A 43 -51.32 24.86 -19.94
N MET A 44 -50.79 23.91 -20.73
CA MET A 44 -51.20 22.49 -20.75
C MET A 44 -50.96 21.84 -22.13
N ILE A 45 -50.53 20.57 -22.14
CA ILE A 45 -50.35 19.66 -23.29
C ILE A 45 -49.07 19.90 -24.13
N SER A 46 -48.15 18.94 -24.37
CA SER A 46 -47.73 17.70 -23.68
C SER A 46 -46.53 17.06 -24.44
N VAL A 47 -45.82 16.15 -23.74
CA VAL A 47 -44.91 15.06 -24.21
C VAL A 47 -43.48 15.35 -24.73
N PHE A 48 -42.54 14.61 -24.13
CA PHE A 48 -41.16 14.24 -24.55
C PHE A 48 -40.03 15.31 -24.51
N SER A 49 -39.28 15.35 -23.39
CA SER A 49 -37.80 15.16 -23.38
C SER A 49 -37.15 15.26 -21.98
N ASP A 50 -37.64 14.51 -20.98
CA ASP A 50 -36.90 14.35 -19.71
C ASP A 50 -35.74 13.35 -19.89
N SER A 51 -34.61 13.86 -20.37
CA SER A 51 -33.35 13.10 -20.52
C SER A 51 -32.12 13.99 -20.30
N ASP A 52 -32.22 15.29 -20.62
CA ASP A 52 -31.16 16.27 -20.34
C ASP A 52 -31.27 16.88 -18.93
N SER A 53 -32.48 16.87 -18.33
CA SER A 53 -32.75 17.41 -16.99
C SER A 53 -32.03 16.64 -15.88
N GLU A 54 -31.98 15.30 -15.96
CA GLU A 54 -31.21 14.48 -15.00
C GLU A 54 -29.70 14.59 -15.17
N LEU A 55 -29.18 14.76 -16.40
CA LEU A 55 -27.74 14.89 -16.62
C LEU A 55 -27.21 16.24 -16.11
N GLU A 56 -27.98 17.32 -16.31
CA GLU A 56 -27.70 18.62 -15.69
C GLU A 56 -27.99 18.61 -14.18
N ALA A 57 -28.97 17.86 -13.67
CA ALA A 57 -29.17 17.71 -12.23
C ALA A 57 -28.05 16.89 -11.54
N LYS A 58 -27.56 15.81 -12.16
CA LYS A 58 -26.41 15.02 -11.68
C LYS A 58 -25.12 15.88 -11.70
N LYS A 59 -24.90 16.73 -12.72
CA LYS A 59 -23.83 17.75 -12.71
C LYS A 59 -24.03 18.87 -11.68
N SER A 60 -25.26 19.35 -11.51
CA SER A 60 -25.60 20.47 -10.62
C SER A 60 -25.50 20.07 -9.14
N ARG A 61 -25.96 18.88 -8.76
CA ARG A 61 -25.80 18.32 -7.39
C ARG A 61 -24.34 18.03 -7.05
N SER A 62 -23.48 17.76 -8.05
CA SER A 62 -22.02 17.70 -7.90
C SER A 62 -21.37 19.08 -7.66
N SER A 63 -22.05 20.19 -8.01
CA SER A 63 -21.46 21.55 -7.99
C SER A 63 -21.70 22.37 -6.71
N LEU A 64 -22.53 21.89 -5.77
CA LEU A 64 -22.95 22.66 -4.58
C LEU A 64 -22.01 22.54 -3.37
N TRP A 65 -21.06 21.61 -3.39
CA TRP A 65 -20.04 21.50 -2.34
C TRP A 65 -18.91 22.49 -2.61
N ARG A 66 -18.75 23.49 -1.74
CA ARG A 66 -17.66 24.47 -1.87
C ARG A 66 -16.32 23.79 -1.64
N ARG A 67 -15.65 23.36 -2.71
CA ARG A 67 -14.20 23.13 -2.70
C ARG A 67 -13.54 24.32 -2.01
N ARG A 68 -12.90 24.10 -0.86
CA ARG A 68 -11.93 25.06 -0.31
C ARG A 68 -10.76 25.11 -1.29
N ARG A 69 -10.87 25.98 -2.30
CA ARG A 69 -9.71 26.45 -3.03
C ARG A 69 -8.90 27.28 -2.05
N TYR A 70 -7.85 26.67 -1.50
CA TYR A 70 -6.74 27.41 -0.92
C TYR A 70 -6.30 28.49 -1.93
N SER A 71 -5.89 29.66 -1.44
CA SER A 71 -5.24 30.64 -2.32
C SER A 71 -4.02 29.97 -2.94
N ASP A 72 -3.77 30.20 -4.23
CA ASP A 72 -2.56 29.63 -4.87
C ASP A 72 -1.29 30.04 -4.12
N ASP A 73 -1.29 31.24 -3.53
CA ASP A 73 -0.19 31.83 -2.75
C ASP A 73 -0.19 31.43 -1.26
N ALA A 74 -1.15 30.63 -0.79
CA ALA A 74 -1.11 30.06 0.56
C ALA A 74 -0.17 28.84 0.60
N PRO A 75 0.45 28.49 1.76
CA PRO A 75 1.35 27.33 1.86
C PRO A 75 0.75 26.04 1.31
N GLU A 76 -0.54 25.79 1.58
CA GLU A 76 -1.30 24.67 1.05
C GLU A 76 -1.39 24.70 -0.48
N GLY A 77 -1.63 25.88 -1.07
CA GLY A 77 -1.71 26.09 -2.52
C GLY A 77 -0.37 25.87 -3.22
N VAL A 78 0.74 26.29 -2.60
CA VAL A 78 2.10 26.05 -3.10
C VAL A 78 2.44 24.55 -3.05
N LEU A 79 2.22 23.90 -1.90
CA LEU A 79 2.41 22.46 -1.73
C LEU A 79 1.58 21.65 -2.75
N LEU A 80 0.31 22.02 -2.95
CA LEU A 80 -0.56 21.37 -3.94
C LEU A 80 -0.02 21.47 -5.37
N ARG A 81 0.46 22.65 -5.76
CA ARG A 81 1.04 22.88 -7.10
C ARG A 81 2.32 22.07 -7.30
N ALA A 82 3.20 22.05 -6.30
CA ALA A 82 4.45 21.27 -6.34
C ALA A 82 4.19 19.76 -6.44
N LEU A 83 3.30 19.21 -5.60
CA LEU A 83 2.90 17.81 -5.62
C LEU A 83 2.20 17.41 -6.94
N LYS A 84 1.40 18.32 -7.53
CA LYS A 84 0.79 18.10 -8.86
C LYS A 84 1.81 18.10 -9.99
N ALA A 85 2.85 18.94 -9.93
CA ALA A 85 3.92 18.98 -10.92
C ALA A 85 4.84 17.73 -10.83
N LEU A 86 5.11 17.24 -9.62
CA LEU A 86 5.88 16.02 -9.38
C LEU A 86 5.15 14.74 -9.73
N SER A 87 3.83 14.70 -9.56
CA SER A 87 3.00 13.56 -9.97
C SER A 87 2.73 13.57 -11.48
N PHE A 88 3.81 13.59 -12.26
CA PHE A 88 3.83 13.43 -13.71
C PHE A 88 2.93 12.26 -14.14
N GLU A 89 2.07 12.48 -15.12
CA GLU A 89 1.07 11.50 -15.57
C GLU A 89 1.67 10.38 -16.43
N GLY A 90 2.91 10.54 -16.88
CA GLY A 90 3.68 9.48 -17.55
C GLY A 90 4.49 8.63 -16.57
N ALA A 91 5.10 7.58 -17.11
CA ALA A 91 6.05 6.72 -16.40
C ALA A 91 7.41 6.78 -17.08
N PHE A 92 8.51 6.42 -16.40
CA PHE A 92 9.80 6.27 -17.08
C PHE A 92 9.84 5.02 -18.00
N LEU A 93 8.93 4.07 -17.74
CA LEU A 93 8.76 2.79 -18.40
C LEU A 93 7.26 2.43 -18.48
N GLN A 94 6.83 1.88 -19.60
CA GLN A 94 5.51 1.26 -19.76
C GLN A 94 5.60 -0.11 -20.45
N THR A 95 4.62 -0.97 -20.22
CA THR A 95 4.54 -2.31 -20.82
C THR A 95 3.09 -2.71 -21.07
N GLN A 96 2.81 -3.23 -22.27
CA GLN A 96 1.51 -3.74 -22.69
C GLN A 96 1.67 -5.13 -23.30
N ARG A 97 0.65 -5.99 -23.21
CA ARG A 97 0.74 -7.40 -23.62
C ARG A 97 -0.57 -7.90 -24.21
N TYR A 98 -0.50 -8.49 -25.40
CA TYR A 98 -1.64 -8.82 -26.24
C TYR A 98 -1.61 -10.30 -26.64
N PRO A 99 -2.70 -11.07 -26.46
CA PRO A 99 -2.80 -12.44 -27.00
C PRO A 99 -2.65 -12.44 -28.52
N VAL A 100 -2.00 -13.45 -29.09
CA VAL A 100 -1.78 -13.55 -30.56
C VAL A 100 -3.08 -13.45 -31.37
N ALA A 101 -4.21 -13.92 -30.84
CA ALA A 101 -5.52 -13.81 -31.49
C ALA A 101 -6.05 -12.37 -31.65
N GLN A 102 -5.46 -11.39 -30.96
CA GLN A 102 -5.84 -9.96 -31.00
C GLN A 102 -4.81 -9.08 -31.74
N VAL A 103 -3.79 -9.70 -32.33
CA VAL A 103 -2.66 -8.99 -32.97
C VAL A 103 -2.58 -9.40 -34.44
N SER A 104 -2.60 -8.41 -35.34
CA SER A 104 -2.34 -8.63 -36.76
C SER A 104 -0.98 -9.31 -36.95
N ASN A 105 -0.87 -10.37 -37.74
CA ASN A 105 0.44 -10.95 -38.04
C ASN A 105 1.23 -9.95 -38.93
N PRO A 106 2.48 -9.56 -38.59
CA PRO A 106 3.29 -8.66 -39.44
C PRO A 106 3.53 -9.18 -40.86
N CYS A 107 3.44 -10.49 -41.07
CA CYS A 107 3.95 -11.16 -42.28
C CYS A 107 5.37 -10.67 -42.59
N LEU A 108 6.21 -10.75 -41.55
CA LEU A 108 7.58 -10.25 -41.53
C LEU A 108 8.44 -11.06 -42.50
N GLU A 109 9.02 -10.41 -43.49
CA GLU A 109 10.01 -10.98 -44.39
C GLU A 109 11.40 -10.42 -44.06
N ILE A 110 12.41 -11.27 -44.12
CA ILE A 110 13.82 -10.88 -44.03
C ILE A 110 14.46 -11.09 -45.40
N ASP A 111 15.14 -10.07 -45.92
CA ASP A 111 15.81 -10.13 -47.22
C ASP A 111 16.83 -11.29 -47.26
N GLY A 112 16.74 -12.10 -48.32
CA GLY A 112 17.56 -13.30 -48.52
C GLY A 112 17.07 -14.58 -47.81
N ILE A 113 16.17 -14.48 -46.82
CA ILE A 113 15.65 -15.62 -46.05
C ILE A 113 14.16 -15.88 -46.34
N GLY A 114 13.37 -14.82 -46.53
CA GLY A 114 11.93 -14.87 -46.76
C GLY A 114 11.09 -14.73 -45.48
N LEU A 115 9.89 -15.29 -45.50
CA LEU A 115 8.85 -15.10 -44.49
C LEU A 115 9.16 -15.77 -43.15
N VAL A 116 9.10 -15.01 -42.07
CA VAL A 116 9.25 -15.47 -40.68
C VAL A 116 7.90 -15.92 -40.13
N GLY A 117 7.77 -17.23 -39.85
CA GLY A 117 6.58 -17.77 -39.19
C GLY A 117 6.49 -17.34 -37.72
N LEU A 118 5.31 -16.87 -37.31
CA LEU A 118 4.98 -16.51 -35.92
C LEU A 118 3.80 -17.35 -35.41
N PRO A 119 3.84 -17.89 -34.17
CA PRO A 119 4.95 -17.81 -33.21
C PRO A 119 6.24 -18.48 -33.70
N LEU A 120 7.39 -17.89 -33.35
CA LEU A 120 8.70 -18.32 -33.84
C LEU A 120 9.00 -19.75 -33.39
N SER A 121 9.20 -20.66 -34.35
CA SER A 121 9.56 -22.04 -34.05
C SER A 121 11.05 -22.18 -33.73
N PRO A 122 11.44 -22.98 -32.71
CA PRO A 122 12.85 -23.20 -32.38
C PRO A 122 13.71 -23.73 -33.55
N PRO A 123 13.23 -24.63 -34.44
CA PRO A 123 14.02 -25.05 -35.60
C PRO A 123 14.32 -23.90 -36.58
N PHE A 124 13.36 -22.99 -36.80
CA PHE A 124 13.58 -21.83 -37.66
C PHE A 124 14.53 -20.82 -37.02
N ALA A 125 14.41 -20.58 -35.71
CA ALA A 125 15.34 -19.73 -34.96
C ALA A 125 16.79 -20.27 -35.03
N GLN A 126 16.98 -21.58 -34.88
CA GLN A 126 18.29 -22.24 -35.03
C GLN A 126 18.82 -22.15 -36.45
N ALA A 127 17.98 -22.36 -37.47
CA ALA A 127 18.38 -22.20 -38.86
C ALA A 127 18.85 -20.76 -39.15
N LEU A 128 18.10 -19.77 -38.68
CA LEU A 128 18.42 -18.35 -38.87
C LEU A 128 19.74 -17.94 -38.20
N LEU A 129 19.98 -18.39 -36.95
CA LEU A 129 21.26 -18.19 -36.26
C LEU A 129 22.41 -18.90 -37.00
N GLY A 130 22.20 -20.15 -37.43
CA GLY A 130 23.21 -20.94 -38.14
C GLY A 130 23.60 -20.37 -39.50
N GLU A 131 22.63 -19.89 -40.28
CA GLU A 131 22.83 -19.28 -41.59
C GLU A 131 23.64 -17.98 -41.48
N ARG A 132 23.32 -17.11 -40.52
CA ARG A 132 24.08 -15.88 -40.22
C ARG A 132 25.33 -16.14 -39.37
N ARG A 133 25.63 -17.41 -39.03
CA ARG A 133 26.79 -17.87 -38.22
C ARG A 133 26.89 -17.24 -36.83
N CYS A 134 25.75 -16.91 -36.23
CA CYS A 134 25.62 -16.37 -34.89
C CYS A 134 25.52 -17.50 -33.85
N SER A 135 26.23 -17.38 -32.73
CA SER A 135 26.22 -18.39 -31.66
C SER A 135 24.98 -18.33 -30.76
N ALA A 136 24.52 -17.12 -30.43
CA ALA A 136 23.38 -16.92 -29.51
C ALA A 136 22.57 -15.64 -29.76
N ARG A 137 23.12 -14.60 -30.40
CA ARG A 137 22.39 -13.35 -30.72
C ARG A 137 22.64 -12.94 -32.17
N LEU A 138 21.59 -12.52 -32.85
CA LEU A 138 21.59 -11.98 -34.21
C LEU A 138 20.80 -10.67 -34.21
N GLU A 139 21.38 -9.64 -34.82
CA GLU A 139 20.70 -8.38 -35.10
C GLU A 139 20.61 -8.20 -36.61
N ILE A 140 19.43 -7.80 -37.08
CA ILE A 140 19.14 -7.54 -38.50
C ILE A 140 18.66 -6.09 -38.60
N PRO A 141 19.31 -5.24 -39.39
CA PRO A 141 18.99 -3.82 -39.46
C PRO A 141 17.67 -3.60 -40.22
N ALA A 142 17.02 -2.45 -40.00
CA ALA A 142 15.67 -2.19 -40.52
C ALA A 142 15.53 -2.28 -42.05
N GLU A 143 16.60 -2.03 -42.79
CA GLU A 143 16.65 -2.04 -44.25
C GLU A 143 16.53 -3.46 -44.85
N GLU A 144 16.86 -4.50 -44.08
CA GLU A 144 16.70 -5.91 -44.47
C GLU A 144 15.32 -6.49 -44.11
N LEU A 145 14.40 -5.67 -43.56
CA LEU A 145 13.11 -6.12 -43.02
C LEU A 145 11.93 -5.55 -43.82
N ARG A 146 10.93 -6.39 -44.11
CA ARG A 146 9.70 -5.97 -44.79
C ARG A 146 8.47 -6.48 -44.04
N PHE A 147 7.46 -5.63 -43.95
CA PHE A 147 6.16 -5.95 -43.39
C PHE A 147 5.17 -5.95 -44.55
N THR A 148 4.57 -7.10 -44.83
CA THR A 148 3.69 -7.27 -46.01
C THR A 148 2.21 -7.18 -45.65
N ASN A 149 1.86 -7.16 -44.36
CA ASN A 149 0.50 -6.96 -43.89
C ASN A 149 0.26 -5.52 -43.39
N PRO A 150 -0.52 -4.68 -44.09
CA PRO A 150 -0.80 -3.31 -43.65
C PRO A 150 -1.63 -3.22 -42.36
N GLU A 151 -2.36 -4.29 -41.99
CA GLU A 151 -3.10 -4.35 -40.71
C GLU A 151 -2.14 -4.43 -39.51
N TRP A 152 -0.88 -4.81 -39.70
CA TRP A 152 0.16 -4.70 -38.67
C TRP A 152 0.56 -3.27 -38.43
N ASP A 153 0.79 -2.47 -39.48
CA ASP A 153 1.16 -1.07 -39.34
C ASP A 153 0.02 -0.25 -38.70
N ALA A 154 -1.23 -0.53 -39.09
CA ALA A 154 -2.41 0.07 -38.48
C ALA A 154 -2.53 -0.29 -36.98
N TRP A 155 -2.36 -1.58 -36.64
CA TRP A 155 -2.37 -2.06 -35.25
C TRP A 155 -1.24 -1.45 -34.43
N LEU A 156 0.00 -1.52 -34.92
CA LEU A 156 1.18 -0.99 -34.24
C LEU A 156 1.08 0.53 -34.08
N HIS A 157 0.58 1.28 -35.06
CA HIS A 157 0.38 2.72 -34.91
C HIS A 157 -0.71 3.09 -33.89
N LYS A 158 -1.74 2.24 -33.73
CA LYS A 158 -2.73 2.38 -32.66
C LYS A 158 -2.09 2.12 -31.28
N GLU A 159 -1.47 0.96 -31.08
CA GLU A 159 -0.94 0.58 -29.76
C GLU A 159 0.32 1.38 -29.38
N ALA A 160 1.19 1.74 -30.34
CA ALA A 160 2.30 2.66 -30.11
C ALA A 160 1.79 4.03 -29.64
N ARG A 161 0.66 4.51 -30.16
CA ARG A 161 0.02 5.74 -29.65
C ARG A 161 -0.50 5.57 -28.23
N THR A 162 -1.13 4.44 -27.91
CA THR A 162 -1.58 4.10 -26.55
C THR A 162 -0.38 4.10 -25.59
N ILE A 163 0.62 3.25 -25.81
CA ILE A 163 1.76 3.10 -24.90
C ILE A 163 2.60 4.37 -24.76
N CYS A 164 2.76 5.17 -25.83
CA CYS A 164 3.45 6.46 -25.74
C CYS A 164 2.61 7.52 -25.02
N THR A 165 1.28 7.46 -25.10
CA THR A 165 0.39 8.31 -24.29
C THR A 165 0.51 7.94 -22.81
N ASP A 166 0.49 6.64 -22.50
CA ASP A 166 0.68 6.12 -21.14
C ASP A 166 2.08 6.43 -20.57
N LEU A 167 3.12 6.43 -21.42
CA LEU A 167 4.50 6.74 -21.05
C LEU A 167 4.71 8.25 -20.80
N SER A 168 4.01 9.12 -21.52
CA SER A 168 4.22 10.58 -21.46
C SER A 168 3.14 11.37 -20.73
N GLY A 169 2.04 10.72 -20.33
CA GLY A 169 0.87 11.38 -19.74
C GLY A 169 0.11 12.31 -20.70
N LYS A 170 0.52 12.41 -21.97
CA LYS A 170 -0.01 13.35 -22.96
C LYS A 170 -0.44 12.61 -24.21
N LYS A 171 -1.60 13.00 -24.76
CA LYS A 171 -2.10 12.52 -26.05
C LYS A 171 -1.19 13.01 -27.18
N ASN A 172 -0.10 12.28 -27.40
CA ASN A 172 0.88 12.54 -28.45
C ASN A 172 0.55 11.72 -29.70
N LYS A 173 1.09 12.12 -30.84
CA LYS A 173 1.03 11.35 -32.09
C LYS A 173 2.45 10.86 -32.40
N PRO A 174 2.94 9.83 -31.70
CA PRO A 174 4.36 9.53 -31.67
C PRO A 174 4.90 9.23 -33.07
N MET A 175 5.96 9.93 -33.45
CA MET A 175 6.79 9.53 -34.58
C MET A 175 7.81 8.52 -34.08
N TYR A 176 7.77 7.32 -34.64
CA TYR A 176 8.71 6.24 -34.32
C TYR A 176 9.27 5.63 -35.60
N ARG A 177 10.48 5.08 -35.54
CA ARG A 177 11.20 4.47 -36.66
C ARG A 177 11.75 3.11 -36.24
N LEU A 178 11.57 2.08 -37.06
CA LEU A 178 12.22 0.78 -36.83
C LEU A 178 13.74 0.93 -36.99
N LYS A 179 14.51 0.43 -36.01
CA LYS A 179 15.97 0.41 -36.04
C LYS A 179 16.51 -0.97 -36.42
N LYS A 180 15.97 -2.03 -35.81
CA LYS A 180 16.44 -3.42 -36.00
C LYS A 180 15.45 -4.47 -35.49
N LEU A 181 15.60 -5.69 -35.99
CA LEU A 181 15.12 -6.94 -35.39
C LEU A 181 16.27 -7.58 -34.62
N VAL A 182 15.98 -8.14 -33.44
CA VAL A 182 16.94 -8.85 -32.58
C VAL A 182 16.38 -10.22 -32.23
N LEU A 183 17.12 -11.27 -32.57
CA LEU A 183 16.89 -12.65 -32.16
C LEU A 183 17.95 -13.05 -31.13
N GLU A 184 17.53 -13.54 -29.97
CA GLU A 184 18.40 -14.02 -28.91
C GLU A 184 17.98 -15.44 -28.49
N GLY A 185 18.94 -16.34 -28.35
CA GLY A 185 18.74 -17.70 -27.85
C GLY A 185 19.35 -17.93 -26.47
N SER A 186 19.25 -19.16 -25.98
CA SER A 186 19.95 -19.61 -24.77
C SER A 186 21.42 -19.17 -24.74
N ASN A 187 21.85 -18.64 -23.59
CA ASN A 187 23.20 -18.12 -23.34
C ASN A 187 23.60 -16.85 -24.13
N ALA A 188 22.65 -16.13 -24.74
CA ALA A 188 22.92 -14.78 -25.22
C ALA A 188 23.30 -13.87 -24.05
N GLN A 189 24.57 -13.41 -24.01
CA GLN A 189 24.93 -12.26 -23.20
C GLN A 189 24.33 -11.01 -23.83
N ALA A 190 23.69 -10.18 -23.00
CA ALA A 190 23.11 -8.94 -23.46
C ALA A 190 24.21 -7.93 -23.80
N ALA A 191 24.28 -7.54 -25.07
CA ALA A 191 24.99 -6.35 -25.47
C ALA A 191 24.04 -5.15 -25.32
N GLU A 192 24.43 -4.20 -24.46
CA GLU A 192 23.87 -2.84 -24.48
C GLU A 192 24.00 -2.28 -25.89
N SER A 193 22.88 -1.82 -26.44
CA SER A 193 22.90 -1.05 -27.69
C SER A 193 22.83 0.41 -27.28
N PRO A 194 23.88 1.23 -27.50
CA PRO A 194 23.77 2.65 -27.22
C PRO A 194 22.59 3.22 -28.00
N SER A 195 21.73 3.96 -27.31
CA SER A 195 20.72 4.80 -27.95
C SER A 195 21.43 5.77 -28.89
N SER A 196 20.81 6.11 -30.02
CA SER A 196 21.24 7.28 -30.78
C SER A 196 20.98 8.54 -29.95
N GLU A 197 21.79 9.59 -30.14
CA GLU A 197 21.62 10.88 -29.45
C GLU A 197 20.31 11.59 -29.83
N GLU A 198 19.64 11.16 -30.92
CA GLU A 198 18.39 11.74 -31.43
C GLU A 198 17.11 11.14 -30.82
N ALA A 199 17.17 9.95 -30.20
CA ALA A 199 15.98 9.25 -29.71
C ALA A 199 15.56 9.72 -28.30
N ILE A 200 14.30 10.12 -28.13
CA ILE A 200 13.73 10.53 -26.83
C ILE A 200 13.32 9.30 -26.00
N ALA A 201 12.86 8.26 -26.67
CA ALA A 201 12.46 6.99 -26.06
C ALA A 201 12.69 5.82 -27.02
N THR A 202 12.70 4.61 -26.48
CA THR A 202 12.74 3.35 -27.23
C THR A 202 11.43 2.59 -27.03
N LEU A 203 10.88 2.02 -28.11
CA LEU A 203 9.75 1.10 -28.09
C LEU A 203 10.20 -0.26 -28.62
N VAL A 204 10.14 -1.29 -27.78
CA VAL A 204 10.52 -2.67 -28.14
C VAL A 204 9.27 -3.53 -28.22
N VAL A 205 9.08 -4.21 -29.36
CA VAL A 205 7.97 -5.12 -29.62
C VAL A 205 8.50 -6.56 -29.61
N PHE A 206 8.25 -7.28 -28.52
CA PHE A 206 8.57 -8.70 -28.38
C PHE A 206 7.53 -9.53 -29.14
N LEU A 207 7.99 -10.20 -30.19
CA LEU A 207 7.16 -11.05 -31.05
C LEU A 207 6.95 -12.44 -30.42
N PRO A 208 5.83 -13.11 -30.70
CA PRO A 208 5.48 -14.39 -30.08
C PRO A 208 6.57 -15.43 -30.36
N SER A 209 7.26 -15.86 -29.30
CA SER A 209 8.45 -16.73 -29.40
C SER A 209 8.66 -17.43 -28.05
N ALA A 210 9.02 -18.72 -28.03
CA ALA A 210 9.10 -19.50 -26.79
C ALA A 210 10.48 -19.33 -26.11
N PHE A 211 10.53 -18.73 -24.91
CA PHE A 211 11.76 -18.59 -24.12
C PHE A 211 11.51 -18.53 -22.61
N GLU A 212 12.57 -18.77 -21.82
CA GLU A 212 12.60 -18.63 -20.37
C GLU A 212 13.79 -17.76 -19.93
N GLY A 213 13.65 -17.08 -18.79
CA GLY A 213 14.59 -16.04 -18.36
C GLY A 213 14.47 -14.77 -19.20
N GLY A 214 15.54 -13.98 -19.27
CA GLY A 214 15.57 -12.74 -20.06
C GLY A 214 14.76 -11.58 -19.47
N ASP A 215 14.49 -11.58 -18.16
CA ASP A 215 13.93 -10.44 -17.43
C ASP A 215 14.77 -9.16 -17.68
N ILE A 216 14.09 -8.03 -17.82
CA ILE A 216 14.68 -6.72 -18.17
C ILE A 216 14.55 -5.77 -16.98
N LEU A 217 15.67 -5.29 -16.45
CA LEU A 217 15.75 -4.31 -15.38
C LEU A 217 15.98 -2.92 -15.97
N PHE A 218 15.10 -1.98 -15.69
CA PHE A 218 15.20 -0.57 -16.09
C PHE A 218 15.51 0.28 -14.87
N GLU A 219 16.51 1.16 -14.95
CA GLU A 219 16.99 1.99 -13.83
C GLU A 219 17.05 3.47 -14.20
N HIS A 220 16.53 4.34 -13.34
CA HIS A 220 16.58 5.79 -13.51
C HIS A 220 16.75 6.49 -12.16
N GLY A 221 17.92 7.08 -11.93
CA GLY A 221 18.28 7.68 -10.64
C GLY A 221 18.25 6.65 -9.50
N VAL A 222 17.28 6.79 -8.59
CA VAL A 222 17.05 5.88 -7.46
C VAL A 222 15.97 4.81 -7.72
N GLN A 223 15.39 4.78 -8.92
CA GLN A 223 14.29 3.89 -9.27
C GLN A 223 14.76 2.72 -10.12
N SER A 224 14.16 1.56 -9.91
CA SER A 224 14.40 0.34 -10.69
C SER A 224 13.11 -0.44 -10.91
N ALA A 225 12.86 -0.94 -12.12
CA ALA A 225 11.68 -1.77 -12.45
C ALA A 225 12.06 -2.98 -13.32
N THR A 226 11.53 -4.16 -13.00
CA THR A 226 11.84 -5.42 -13.70
C THR A 226 10.65 -5.93 -14.52
N VAL A 227 10.82 -6.06 -15.83
CA VAL A 227 9.82 -6.59 -16.77
C VAL A 227 10.10 -8.07 -17.06
N ARG A 228 9.11 -8.94 -16.78
CA ARG A 228 9.18 -10.39 -17.02
C ARG A 228 8.40 -10.80 -18.26
N LEU A 229 9.11 -11.26 -19.29
CA LEU A 229 8.51 -11.55 -20.61
C LEU A 229 8.36 -13.05 -20.91
N GLY A 230 9.21 -13.91 -20.33
CA GLY A 230 9.24 -15.36 -20.60
C GLY A 230 7.95 -16.14 -20.34
N PRO A 231 7.20 -15.92 -19.24
CA PRO A 231 5.97 -16.69 -18.97
C PRO A 231 4.98 -16.58 -20.13
N GLN A 232 4.60 -17.72 -20.74
CA GLN A 232 3.71 -17.80 -21.91
C GLN A 232 4.15 -16.96 -23.14
N SER A 233 5.43 -16.65 -23.31
CA SER A 233 5.95 -15.75 -24.36
C SER A 233 5.58 -16.12 -25.81
N HIS A 234 5.22 -17.38 -26.07
CA HIS A 234 4.79 -17.87 -27.39
C HIS A 234 3.32 -17.59 -27.72
N LEU A 235 2.49 -17.18 -26.74
CA LEU A 235 1.06 -16.89 -26.92
C LEU A 235 0.73 -15.40 -26.97
N PHE A 236 1.73 -14.53 -26.82
CA PHE A 236 1.54 -13.09 -26.69
C PHE A 236 2.58 -12.28 -27.45
N THR A 237 2.16 -11.12 -27.96
CA THR A 237 3.06 -10.02 -28.36
C THR A 237 3.13 -9.03 -27.19
N SER A 238 4.33 -8.56 -26.82
CA SER A 238 4.50 -7.58 -25.73
C SER A 238 5.17 -6.31 -26.24
N LEU A 239 4.64 -5.15 -25.88
CA LEU A 239 5.23 -3.84 -26.15
C LEU A 239 5.86 -3.33 -24.86
N VAL A 240 7.08 -2.80 -24.93
CA VAL A 240 7.79 -2.14 -23.83
C VAL A 240 8.30 -0.80 -24.31
N ALA A 241 7.93 0.28 -23.65
CA ALA A 241 8.38 1.64 -24.01
C ALA A 241 9.10 2.29 -22.83
N ALA A 242 10.25 2.91 -23.05
CA ALA A 242 11.05 3.57 -22.00
C ALA A 242 11.78 4.79 -22.56
N TYR A 243 12.01 5.83 -21.75
CA TYR A 243 12.82 6.98 -22.18
C TYR A 243 14.29 6.60 -22.37
N SER A 244 15.00 7.25 -23.29
CA SER A 244 16.40 6.94 -23.60
C SER A 244 17.39 7.26 -22.47
N ILE A 245 16.97 8.08 -21.50
CA ILE A 245 17.71 8.38 -20.25
C ILE A 245 17.65 7.25 -19.21
N VAL A 246 16.89 6.19 -19.46
CA VAL A 246 16.71 5.05 -18.54
C VAL A 246 17.75 3.97 -18.87
N ASN A 247 18.61 3.66 -17.90
CA ASN A 247 19.58 2.57 -18.01
C ASN A 247 18.82 1.24 -18.11
N THR A 248 19.27 0.32 -18.97
CA THR A 248 18.57 -0.96 -19.21
C THR A 248 19.51 -2.15 -19.08
N ASN A 249 19.39 -2.84 -17.96
CA ASN A 249 20.13 -4.06 -17.60
C ASN A 249 19.33 -5.30 -17.98
N LEU A 250 19.96 -6.27 -18.66
CA LEU A 250 19.29 -7.45 -19.22
C LEU A 250 19.83 -8.74 -18.60
N SER A 251 18.93 -9.56 -18.03
CA SER A 251 19.29 -10.89 -17.55
C SER A 251 19.39 -11.92 -18.69
N LEU A 252 20.02 -13.07 -18.40
CA LEU A 252 20.28 -14.11 -19.39
C LEU A 252 19.00 -14.89 -19.76
N ILE A 253 18.85 -15.23 -21.04
CA ILE A 253 17.87 -16.21 -21.52
C ILE A 253 18.40 -17.61 -21.19
N THR A 254 17.66 -18.36 -20.37
CA THR A 254 18.04 -19.71 -19.92
C THR A 254 17.63 -20.77 -20.94
N SER A 255 16.48 -20.62 -21.58
CA SER A 255 15.92 -21.58 -22.53
C SER A 255 15.21 -20.89 -23.69
N GLY A 256 15.22 -21.52 -24.87
CA GLY A 256 14.45 -21.08 -26.04
C GLY A 256 15.03 -19.87 -26.78
N TYR A 257 14.14 -19.11 -27.45
CA TYR A 257 14.49 -17.98 -28.31
C TYR A 257 13.52 -16.82 -28.14
N ARG A 258 14.05 -15.60 -27.98
CA ARG A 258 13.34 -14.32 -27.90
C ARG A 258 13.52 -13.55 -29.21
N LEU A 259 12.42 -13.17 -29.85
CA LEU A 259 12.42 -12.31 -31.04
C LEU A 259 11.84 -10.93 -30.69
N SER A 260 12.52 -9.85 -31.07
CA SER A 260 12.08 -8.48 -30.74
C SER A 260 12.39 -7.47 -31.85
N LEU A 261 11.46 -6.55 -32.11
CA LEU A 261 11.66 -5.39 -32.98
C LEU A 261 11.95 -4.17 -32.12
N HIS A 262 12.96 -3.38 -32.47
CA HIS A 262 13.43 -2.22 -31.72
C HIS A 262 13.16 -0.95 -32.52
N TYR A 263 12.30 -0.09 -31.97
CA TYR A 263 11.94 1.20 -32.55
C TYR A 263 12.50 2.34 -31.72
N GLU A 264 12.99 3.39 -32.39
CA GLU A 264 13.31 4.68 -31.78
C GLU A 264 12.09 5.60 -31.87
N VAL A 265 11.77 6.30 -30.78
CA VAL A 265 10.70 7.29 -30.71
C VAL A 265 11.34 8.68 -30.76
N LEU A 266 10.97 9.43 -31.80
CA LEU A 266 11.58 10.70 -32.19
C LEU A 266 10.72 11.91 -31.78
N ASP A 267 9.40 11.72 -31.70
CA ASP A 267 8.45 12.74 -31.25
C ASP A 267 7.65 12.20 -30.07
N LEU A 268 8.06 12.60 -28.87
CA LEU A 268 7.42 12.31 -27.60
C LEU A 268 7.62 13.56 -26.73
N ALA A 269 6.65 13.88 -25.88
CA ALA A 269 6.90 14.90 -24.85
C ALA A 269 8.13 14.48 -24.03
N PRO A 270 9.16 15.34 -23.87
CA PRO A 270 10.36 14.97 -23.15
C PRO A 270 10.00 14.60 -21.71
N PHE A 271 10.75 13.64 -21.14
CA PHE A 271 10.66 13.33 -19.72
C PHE A 271 10.81 14.65 -18.94
N PRO A 272 9.87 15.01 -18.04
CA PRO A 272 9.97 16.27 -17.33
C PRO A 272 11.24 16.28 -16.50
N ASP A 273 12.02 17.35 -16.64
CA ASP A 273 13.07 17.66 -15.68
C ASP A 273 12.43 17.75 -14.29
N THR A 274 12.71 16.76 -13.45
CA THR A 274 12.17 16.70 -12.09
C THR A 274 12.91 17.64 -11.15
N ASP A 275 14.11 18.14 -11.47
CA ASP A 275 14.87 19.01 -10.57
C ASP A 275 14.13 20.32 -10.27
N GLY A 276 13.42 20.88 -11.25
CA GLY A 276 12.56 22.06 -11.05
C GLY A 276 11.42 21.80 -10.04
N PRO A 277 10.48 20.87 -10.32
CA PRO A 277 9.41 20.50 -9.40
C PRO A 277 9.89 19.96 -8.04
N VAL A 278 10.98 19.19 -7.99
CA VAL A 278 11.62 18.74 -6.73
C VAL A 278 12.07 19.95 -5.93
N ARG A 279 12.77 20.92 -6.55
CA ARG A 279 13.26 22.11 -5.84
C ARG A 279 12.12 22.96 -5.29
N VAL A 280 11.05 23.17 -6.07
CA VAL A 280 9.86 23.91 -5.61
C VAL A 280 9.15 23.17 -4.46
N LEU A 281 9.07 21.83 -4.49
CA LEU A 281 8.53 21.09 -3.34
C LEU A 281 9.45 21.20 -2.12
N LEU A 282 10.76 21.10 -2.30
CA LEU A 282 11.74 21.20 -1.21
C LEU A 282 11.68 22.58 -0.54
N GLU A 283 11.65 23.66 -1.34
CA GLU A 283 11.41 25.04 -0.89
C GLU A 283 10.09 25.12 -0.08
N ALA A 284 8.99 24.58 -0.61
CA ALA A 284 7.69 24.58 0.08
C ALA A 284 7.65 23.74 1.37
N LEU A 285 8.38 22.62 1.45
CA LEU A 285 8.50 21.81 2.66
C LEU A 285 9.33 22.52 3.74
N VAL A 286 10.37 23.26 3.36
CA VAL A 286 11.15 24.10 4.28
C VAL A 286 10.28 25.23 4.84
N ASP A 287 9.57 25.97 3.98
CA ASP A 287 8.64 27.03 4.41
C ASP A 287 7.49 26.49 5.28
N TRP A 288 7.04 25.26 5.01
CA TRP A 288 6.03 24.60 5.83
C TRP A 288 6.54 24.24 7.23
N LYS A 289 7.82 23.84 7.38
CA LYS A 289 8.41 23.55 8.70
C LYS A 289 8.39 24.77 9.64
N GLU A 290 8.56 25.98 9.10
CA GLU A 290 8.46 27.24 9.84
C GLU A 290 7.00 27.67 10.10
N THR A 291 6.13 27.58 9.09
CA THR A 291 4.73 28.03 9.21
C THR A 291 3.82 27.06 9.99
N LYS A 292 4.19 25.78 10.07
CA LYS A 292 3.46 24.69 10.74
C LYS A 292 1.97 24.58 10.33
N ARG A 293 1.67 24.93 9.07
CA ARG A 293 0.32 24.85 8.45
C ARG A 293 0.42 24.34 7.00
N PRO A 294 -0.31 23.28 6.62
CA PRO A 294 -1.33 22.54 7.39
C PRO A 294 -0.73 21.80 8.60
N SER A 295 -1.57 21.33 9.51
CA SER A 295 -1.10 20.54 10.66
C SER A 295 -0.67 19.13 10.24
N VAL A 296 -1.43 18.52 9.32
CA VAL A 296 -1.10 17.27 8.63
C VAL A 296 -1.48 17.43 7.16
N LEU A 297 -0.55 17.12 6.28
CA LEU A 297 -0.83 17.04 4.85
C LEU A 297 -1.34 15.64 4.53
N ALA A 298 -2.61 15.56 4.10
CA ALA A 298 -3.21 14.35 3.57
C ALA A 298 -3.42 14.49 2.06
N TYR A 299 -2.82 13.58 1.27
CA TYR A 299 -2.86 13.64 -0.19
C TYR A 299 -3.21 12.28 -0.79
N PHE A 300 -4.33 12.20 -1.50
CA PHE A 300 -4.77 10.99 -2.20
C PHE A 300 -3.83 10.66 -3.36
N MET A 301 -3.40 9.40 -3.44
CA MET A 301 -2.67 8.87 -4.59
C MET A 301 -3.58 8.86 -5.83
N ARG A 302 -2.98 8.92 -7.03
CA ARG A 302 -3.75 9.02 -8.26
C ARG A 302 -4.40 7.70 -8.65
N ARG A 303 -3.73 6.56 -8.38
CA ARG A 303 -4.29 5.22 -8.59
C ARG A 303 -5.05 4.76 -7.36
N GLN A 304 -6.04 3.91 -7.60
CA GLN A 304 -6.61 3.05 -6.56
C GLN A 304 -5.74 1.80 -6.42
N TYR A 305 -5.42 1.42 -5.20
CA TYR A 305 -4.72 0.17 -4.89
C TYR A 305 -5.68 -0.76 -4.13
N PRO A 306 -5.60 -2.10 -4.31
CA PRO A 306 -6.34 -3.04 -3.48
C PRO A 306 -5.99 -2.86 -2.01
N LEU A 307 -6.98 -2.94 -1.13
CA LEU A 307 -6.75 -2.97 0.32
C LEU A 307 -6.00 -4.27 0.67
N ALA A 308 -4.91 -4.16 1.42
CA ALA A 308 -4.12 -5.30 1.87
C ALA A 308 -3.51 -5.02 3.25
N ASP A 309 -3.44 -6.04 4.10
CA ASP A 309 -2.82 -5.95 5.43
C ASP A 309 -1.28 -6.05 5.34
N ASP A 310 -0.76 -6.60 4.24
CA ASP A 310 0.65 -6.71 3.87
C ASP A 310 1.05 -5.74 2.73
N PHE A 311 0.32 -4.62 2.58
CA PHE A 311 0.60 -3.63 1.54
C PHE A 311 2.06 -3.14 1.62
N THR A 312 2.76 -3.23 0.50
CA THR A 312 4.16 -2.75 0.39
C THR A 312 4.24 -1.52 -0.49
N LEU A 313 5.20 -0.63 -0.20
CA LEU A 313 5.48 0.53 -1.06
C LEU A 313 5.95 0.12 -2.47
N GLN A 314 6.37 -1.13 -2.66
CA GLN A 314 6.69 -1.70 -3.97
C GLN A 314 5.44 -1.98 -4.83
N ALA A 315 4.24 -2.02 -4.23
CA ALA A 315 2.98 -2.13 -4.96
C ALA A 315 2.55 -0.80 -5.62
N LEU A 316 3.18 0.33 -5.24
CA LEU A 316 2.95 1.63 -5.89
C LEU A 316 3.46 1.61 -7.33
N ALA A 317 2.73 2.27 -8.23
CA ALA A 317 3.04 2.27 -9.66
C ALA A 317 3.15 3.69 -10.26
N GLY A 318 4.01 3.83 -11.26
CA GLY A 318 4.20 5.04 -12.08
C GLY A 318 4.30 6.33 -11.25
N SER A 319 3.42 7.30 -11.56
CA SER A 319 3.29 8.61 -10.88
C SER A 319 3.35 8.57 -9.36
N ASP A 320 2.71 7.58 -8.72
CA ASP A 320 2.60 7.52 -7.26
C ASP A 320 3.90 6.96 -6.65
N ALA A 321 4.52 5.98 -7.31
CA ALA A 321 5.84 5.48 -6.94
C ALA A 321 6.93 6.56 -7.12
N LEU A 322 6.84 7.34 -8.20
CA LEU A 322 7.73 8.48 -8.46
C LEU A 322 7.61 9.55 -7.37
N LEU A 323 6.37 9.94 -7.05
CA LEU A 323 6.09 10.91 -5.99
C LEU A 323 6.61 10.41 -4.63
N MET A 324 6.33 9.16 -4.26
CA MET A 324 6.76 8.59 -2.98
C MET A 324 8.27 8.42 -2.88
N ALA A 325 8.98 8.06 -3.95
CA ALA A 325 10.45 7.98 -3.94
C ALA A 325 11.11 9.34 -3.66
N HIS A 326 10.58 10.42 -4.25
CA HIS A 326 11.04 11.78 -3.98
C HIS A 326 10.67 12.23 -2.55
N LEU A 327 9.42 12.00 -2.13
CA LEU A 327 8.95 12.37 -0.79
C LEU A 327 9.70 11.63 0.33
N GLN A 328 9.96 10.34 0.19
CA GLN A 328 10.71 9.55 1.18
C GLN A 328 12.10 10.15 1.42
N ARG A 329 12.80 10.54 0.36
CA ARG A 329 14.09 11.21 0.46
C ARG A 329 13.95 12.57 1.16
N MET A 330 13.09 13.47 0.67
CA MET A 330 12.92 14.81 1.24
C MET A 330 12.47 14.77 2.70
N ALA A 331 11.57 13.84 3.06
CA ALA A 331 11.12 13.67 4.44
C ALA A 331 12.26 13.22 5.37
N SER A 332 13.18 12.37 4.89
CA SER A 332 14.36 11.98 5.66
C SER A 332 15.41 13.09 5.79
N GLU A 333 15.55 13.96 4.78
CA GLU A 333 16.50 15.08 4.79
C GLU A 333 15.99 16.29 5.62
N LEU A 334 14.67 16.54 5.60
CA LEU A 334 14.04 17.68 6.28
C LEU A 334 13.40 17.33 7.64
N ASP A 335 13.51 16.07 8.07
CA ASP A 335 12.91 15.54 9.30
C ASP A 335 11.38 15.75 9.34
N PHE A 336 10.70 15.00 8.47
CA PHE A 336 9.25 14.86 8.41
C PHE A 336 8.83 13.42 8.66
N HIS A 337 7.68 13.26 9.30
CA HIS A 337 6.97 11.99 9.38
C HIS A 337 6.19 11.76 8.09
N LEU A 338 6.39 10.62 7.44
CA LEU A 338 5.71 10.21 6.21
C LEU A 338 5.19 8.78 6.36
N TYR A 339 3.91 8.58 6.03
CA TYR A 339 3.21 7.30 6.09
C TYR A 339 2.30 7.12 4.87
N VAL A 340 2.08 5.88 4.44
CA VAL A 340 1.04 5.54 3.45
C VAL A 340 -0.16 4.94 4.17
N VAL A 341 -1.36 5.35 3.78
CA VAL A 341 -2.61 4.92 4.40
C VAL A 341 -3.58 4.47 3.31
N GLN A 342 -4.13 3.27 3.48
CA GLN A 342 -5.28 2.78 2.74
C GLN A 342 -6.52 2.96 3.60
N VAL A 343 -7.57 3.54 3.02
CA VAL A 343 -8.87 3.76 3.65
C VAL A 343 -9.93 3.05 2.82
N GLN A 344 -10.68 2.16 3.45
CA GLN A 344 -11.91 1.58 2.92
C GLN A 344 -13.07 2.05 3.80
N HIS A 345 -14.03 2.73 3.21
CA HIS A 345 -15.25 3.16 3.89
C HIS A 345 -16.46 2.48 3.23
N SER A 346 -17.28 1.79 4.02
CA SER A 346 -18.53 1.17 3.59
C SER A 346 -19.72 1.86 4.26
N ALA A 347 -20.66 2.35 3.44
CA ALA A 347 -21.96 2.83 3.88
C ALA A 347 -23.07 1.87 3.41
N TYR A 348 -24.14 1.81 4.18
CA TYR A 348 -25.27 0.90 3.98
C TYR A 348 -26.57 1.70 3.83
N SER A 349 -27.39 1.32 2.85
CA SER A 349 -28.74 1.87 2.65
C SER A 349 -29.70 0.77 2.20
N TYR A 350 -31.01 0.98 2.37
CA TYR A 350 -32.01 0.08 1.80
C TYR A 350 -32.61 0.68 0.52
N GLY A 351 -32.89 -0.18 -0.46
CA GLY A 351 -33.84 0.09 -1.54
C GLY A 351 -35.12 -0.72 -1.31
N ASP A 352 -36.27 -0.06 -1.40
CA ASP A 352 -37.57 -0.74 -1.47
C ASP A 352 -37.79 -1.28 -2.89
N TYR A 353 -38.23 -2.54 -3.00
CA TYR A 353 -38.45 -3.22 -4.28
C TYR A 353 -39.89 -3.69 -4.42
N ASP A 354 -40.66 -3.00 -5.28
CA ASP A 354 -42.10 -3.23 -5.54
C ASP A 354 -42.36 -4.15 -6.76
N GLY A 355 -41.32 -4.77 -7.33
CA GLY A 355 -41.40 -5.59 -8.54
C GLY A 355 -41.78 -7.08 -8.31
N PRO A 356 -42.40 -7.76 -9.29
CA PRO A 356 -42.66 -9.19 -9.21
C PRO A 356 -41.37 -10.04 -9.36
N LEU A 357 -41.44 -11.27 -8.87
CA LEU A 357 -40.33 -12.24 -8.78
C LEU A 357 -39.88 -12.78 -10.15
N ASP A 358 -38.89 -12.12 -10.75
CA ASP A 358 -38.03 -12.67 -11.82
C ASP A 358 -36.55 -12.30 -11.53
N PRO A 359 -35.55 -13.02 -12.08
CA PRO A 359 -34.14 -12.76 -11.81
C PRO A 359 -33.71 -11.41 -12.41
N VAL A 360 -33.37 -10.47 -11.52
CA VAL A 360 -33.25 -9.03 -11.79
C VAL A 360 -32.18 -8.66 -12.82
N ILE A 361 -32.54 -7.75 -13.73
CA ILE A 361 -31.62 -7.05 -14.64
C ILE A 361 -31.11 -5.78 -13.94
N PRO A 362 -29.80 -5.46 -13.93
CA PRO A 362 -29.23 -4.37 -13.12
C PRO A 362 -29.72 -2.92 -13.37
N SER A 363 -30.57 -2.67 -14.37
CA SER A 363 -30.91 -1.32 -14.84
C SER A 363 -32.14 -0.67 -14.20
N GLU A 364 -32.89 -1.39 -13.35
CA GLU A 364 -34.22 -0.92 -12.88
C GLU A 364 -34.26 -0.41 -11.43
N ILE A 365 -33.11 -0.36 -10.73
CA ILE A 365 -33.01 0.02 -9.30
C ILE A 365 -32.74 1.54 -9.09
N GLU A 366 -32.54 2.34 -10.15
CA GLU A 366 -32.28 3.80 -10.01
C GLU A 366 -33.45 4.61 -9.39
N ASN A 367 -34.65 4.04 -9.25
CA ASN A 367 -35.88 4.74 -8.85
C ASN A 367 -36.41 4.44 -7.43
N ALA A 368 -35.58 3.93 -6.51
CA ALA A 368 -36.00 3.68 -5.13
C ALA A 368 -36.12 5.00 -4.33
N GLU A 369 -37.31 5.63 -4.35
CA GLU A 369 -37.61 6.83 -3.54
C GLU A 369 -37.74 6.51 -2.04
N GLY A 370 -36.61 6.60 -1.34
CA GLY A 370 -36.55 6.98 0.08
C GLY A 370 -36.72 5.87 1.12
N VAL A 371 -35.66 5.64 1.89
CA VAL A 371 -35.74 5.55 3.37
C VAL A 371 -34.44 6.11 3.96
N GLU A 372 -34.51 7.25 4.68
CA GLU A 372 -33.43 7.70 5.56
C GLU A 372 -33.45 6.86 6.87
N GLU A 373 -32.82 5.69 6.83
CA GLU A 373 -32.49 4.93 8.04
C GLU A 373 -30.96 4.84 8.10
N TYR A 374 -30.35 5.58 9.03
CA TYR A 374 -28.89 5.76 9.09
C TYR A 374 -28.24 4.54 9.75
N TRP A 375 -27.94 3.52 8.94
CA TRP A 375 -27.19 2.34 9.37
C TRP A 375 -25.72 2.68 9.65
N PRO A 376 -25.05 1.99 10.59
CA PRO A 376 -23.67 2.26 10.93
C PRO A 376 -22.77 2.11 9.70
N SER A 377 -21.97 3.14 9.41
CA SER A 377 -20.90 3.04 8.42
C SER A 377 -19.67 2.41 9.04
N GLU A 378 -18.95 1.62 8.24
CA GLU A 378 -17.72 0.93 8.64
C GLU A 378 -16.53 1.58 7.95
N THR A 379 -15.46 1.85 8.70
CA THR A 379 -14.22 2.40 8.13
C THR A 379 -13.04 1.55 8.58
N GLN A 380 -12.39 0.90 7.61
CA GLN A 380 -11.14 0.20 7.81
C GLN A 380 -9.98 1.10 7.35
N VAL A 381 -8.93 1.16 8.16
CA VAL A 381 -7.74 1.98 7.90
C VAL A 381 -6.50 1.11 8.11
N ASN A 382 -5.76 0.87 7.04
CA ASN A 382 -4.47 0.17 7.09
C ASN A 382 -3.36 1.19 6.80
N ALA A 383 -2.43 1.42 7.74
CA ALA A 383 -1.36 2.40 7.58
C ALA A 383 0.03 1.77 7.72
N PHE A 384 1.00 2.34 7.01
CA PHE A 384 2.33 1.76 6.81
C PHE A 384 3.44 2.82 6.89
N ASP A 385 4.55 2.49 7.55
CA ASP A 385 5.77 3.32 7.55
C ASP A 385 6.56 3.19 6.23
N MET A 386 7.65 3.96 6.12
CA MET A 386 8.52 3.94 4.93
C MET A 386 9.32 2.64 4.72
N ASN A 387 9.19 1.66 5.61
CA ASN A 387 9.72 0.30 5.50
C ASN A 387 8.62 -0.74 5.22
N SER A 388 7.39 -0.29 4.89
CA SER A 388 6.19 -1.14 4.79
C SER A 388 5.85 -1.89 6.08
N VAL A 389 6.16 -1.32 7.24
CA VAL A 389 5.75 -1.86 8.54
C VAL A 389 4.36 -1.33 8.92
N PRO A 390 3.41 -2.20 9.31
CA PRO A 390 2.10 -1.78 9.78
C PRO A 390 2.16 -0.86 11.01
N VAL A 391 1.40 0.23 10.97
CA VAL A 391 1.27 1.22 12.03
C VAL A 391 -0.20 1.58 12.28
N ASP A 392 -0.52 1.85 13.53
CA ASP A 392 -1.82 2.40 13.94
C ASP A 392 -1.74 3.93 13.92
N VAL A 393 -2.72 4.59 13.29
CA VAL A 393 -2.82 6.04 13.16
C VAL A 393 -4.01 6.55 13.98
N GLU A 394 -3.73 7.30 15.04
CA GLU A 394 -4.74 7.89 15.93
C GLU A 394 -4.80 9.41 15.79
N GLY A 395 -6.00 9.99 15.95
CA GLY A 395 -6.21 11.44 15.95
C GLY A 395 -6.46 12.07 14.58
N PHE A 396 -6.41 11.28 13.50
CA PHE A 396 -6.87 11.70 12.17
C PHE A 396 -8.25 11.10 11.88
N ASP A 397 -9.24 11.94 11.59
CA ASP A 397 -10.56 11.48 11.14
C ASP A 397 -10.58 11.38 9.60
N PHE A 398 -10.64 10.15 9.09
CA PHE A 398 -10.68 9.88 7.66
C PHE A 398 -12.08 10.09 7.04
N THR A 399 -13.12 10.22 7.87
CA THR A 399 -14.54 10.30 7.49
C THR A 399 -15.14 11.70 7.63
N ASP A 400 -14.55 12.57 8.45
CA ASP A 400 -15.02 13.94 8.65
C ASP A 400 -14.91 14.78 7.35
N LYS A 401 -16.08 15.19 6.85
CA LYS A 401 -16.27 16.07 5.68
C LYS A 401 -15.93 17.55 5.93
N SER A 402 -15.58 17.93 7.16
CA SER A 402 -15.48 19.33 7.59
C SER A 402 -14.12 19.78 8.14
N GLY A 403 -13.30 18.86 8.66
CA GLY A 403 -12.04 19.15 9.36
C GLY A 403 -10.79 18.42 8.88
N SER A 404 -10.89 17.45 7.95
CA SER A 404 -9.71 16.77 7.39
C SER A 404 -8.99 17.62 6.33
N GLU A 405 -7.68 17.85 6.52
CA GLU A 405 -6.83 18.69 5.64
C GLU A 405 -6.44 17.96 4.33
N TYR A 406 -7.41 17.35 3.64
CA TYR A 406 -7.19 16.74 2.33
C TYR A 406 -6.85 17.80 1.28
N LEU A 407 -5.72 17.63 0.62
CA LEU A 407 -5.13 18.67 -0.24
C LEU A 407 -5.56 18.58 -1.71
N ASN A 408 -6.01 17.41 -2.17
CA ASN A 408 -6.28 17.16 -3.59
C ASN A 408 -7.66 16.54 -3.92
N GLY A 409 -8.58 16.47 -2.98
CA GLY A 409 -9.94 15.95 -3.18
C GLY A 409 -10.56 15.45 -1.88
N GLU A 410 -11.63 14.67 -2.00
CA GLU A 410 -12.30 13.98 -0.88
C GLU A 410 -12.27 12.45 -1.07
N LEU A 411 -12.59 11.71 0.00
CA LEU A 411 -12.68 10.24 -0.03
C LEU A 411 -13.67 9.76 -1.12
N TRP A 412 -14.81 10.45 -1.21
CA TRP A 412 -15.95 10.17 -2.08
C TRP A 412 -15.81 10.64 -3.53
N ASP A 413 -14.69 11.27 -3.92
CA ASP A 413 -14.41 11.70 -5.31
C ASP A 413 -14.15 10.52 -6.29
N VAL A 414 -14.47 9.28 -5.90
CA VAL A 414 -14.42 8.08 -6.75
C VAL A 414 -15.74 7.34 -6.70
N GLU A 415 -16.07 6.65 -7.79
CA GLU A 415 -17.23 5.77 -7.86
C GLU A 415 -17.10 4.64 -6.82
N PRO A 416 -18.12 4.42 -5.96
CA PRO A 416 -18.10 3.33 -5.00
C PRO A 416 -18.32 1.99 -5.69
N LYS A 417 -17.74 0.93 -5.14
CA LYS A 417 -18.20 -0.44 -5.42
C LYS A 417 -19.58 -0.61 -4.77
N ILE A 418 -20.57 -1.02 -5.56
CA ILE A 418 -21.94 -1.28 -5.07
C ILE A 418 -22.15 -2.80 -5.00
N GLU A 419 -22.62 -3.28 -3.85
CA GLU A 419 -23.01 -4.67 -3.60
C GLU A 419 -24.47 -4.71 -3.11
N TYR A 420 -25.20 -5.76 -3.47
CA TYR A 420 -26.61 -5.94 -3.13
C TYR A 420 -26.80 -7.22 -2.34
N GLU A 421 -27.38 -7.13 -1.14
CA GLU A 421 -27.72 -8.27 -0.30
C GLU A 421 -29.23 -8.32 -0.06
N THR A 422 -29.87 -9.44 -0.41
CA THR A 422 -31.29 -9.67 -0.12
C THR A 422 -31.44 -10.23 1.29
N GLU A 423 -31.68 -9.34 2.26
CA GLU A 423 -31.78 -9.70 3.67
C GLU A 423 -33.19 -10.26 4.00
N TYR A 424 -34.24 -9.48 3.70
CA TYR A 424 -35.64 -9.87 3.90
C TYR A 424 -36.56 -9.16 2.88
N HIS A 425 -37.45 -9.90 2.22
CA HIS A 425 -38.48 -9.33 1.35
C HIS A 425 -39.33 -8.31 2.14
N PRO A 426 -39.56 -7.05 1.68
CA PRO A 426 -39.25 -6.50 0.34
C PRO A 426 -38.01 -5.58 0.26
N LYS A 427 -37.11 -5.59 1.25
CA LYS A 427 -35.95 -4.69 1.30
C LYS A 427 -34.69 -5.32 0.70
N ILE A 428 -34.00 -4.57 -0.15
CA ILE A 428 -32.65 -4.89 -0.65
C ILE A 428 -31.64 -4.03 0.11
N LEU A 429 -30.67 -4.65 0.78
CA LEU A 429 -29.55 -3.95 1.39
C LEU A 429 -28.54 -3.59 0.30
N ILE A 430 -28.19 -2.31 0.20
CA ILE A 430 -27.22 -1.77 -0.74
C ILE A 430 -26.00 -1.35 0.06
N LYS A 431 -24.85 -1.97 -0.23
CA LYS A 431 -23.56 -1.62 0.36
C LYS A 431 -22.73 -0.83 -0.64
N GLN A 432 -22.38 0.41 -0.31
CA GLN A 432 -21.51 1.27 -1.11
C GLN A 432 -20.14 1.35 -0.44
N THR A 433 -19.07 0.98 -1.17
CA THR A 433 -17.71 0.92 -0.62
C THR A 433 -16.74 1.78 -1.43
N TRP A 434 -16.12 2.76 -0.77
CA TRP A 434 -15.08 3.63 -1.33
C TRP A 434 -13.69 3.18 -0.86
N ASN A 435 -12.81 2.90 -1.83
CA ASN A 435 -11.43 2.49 -1.58
C ASN A 435 -10.46 3.56 -2.07
N ARG A 436 -9.61 4.05 -1.16
CA ARG A 436 -8.62 5.10 -1.44
C ARG A 436 -7.27 4.77 -0.81
N THR A 437 -6.21 5.21 -1.46
CA THR A 437 -4.87 5.24 -0.88
C THR A 437 -4.39 6.68 -0.87
N LEU A 438 -3.75 7.09 0.21
CA LEU A 438 -3.22 8.43 0.44
C LEU A 438 -1.89 8.33 1.17
N PHE A 439 -1.12 9.41 1.19
CA PHE A 439 -0.03 9.56 2.15
C PHE A 439 -0.35 10.67 3.15
N LEU A 440 0.12 10.47 4.38
CA LEU A 440 0.12 11.46 5.44
C LEU A 440 1.56 11.94 5.64
N LEU A 441 1.74 13.26 5.68
CA LEU A 441 3.03 13.92 5.86
C LEU A 441 2.86 15.03 6.92
N TRP A 442 3.83 15.21 7.82
CA TRP A 442 3.91 16.38 8.72
C TRP A 442 5.33 16.57 9.28
N PRO A 443 5.73 17.79 9.69
CA PRO A 443 7.04 18.02 10.28
C PRO A 443 7.24 17.21 11.57
N ALA A 444 8.42 16.63 11.76
CA ALA A 444 8.81 16.13 13.06
C ALA A 444 9.03 17.33 14.00
N SER A 445 8.21 17.39 15.06
CA SER A 445 8.23 18.48 16.05
C SER A 445 8.87 17.99 17.34
N ASP A 446 9.87 18.74 17.84
CA ASP A 446 10.48 18.51 19.16
C ASP A 446 9.45 18.61 20.31
N ASP A 447 8.37 19.38 20.13
CA ASP A 447 7.27 19.48 21.10
C ASP A 447 6.38 18.23 21.06
N ALA A 448 6.84 17.16 21.73
CA ALA A 448 6.14 15.89 21.92
C ALA A 448 4.77 15.99 22.65
N LYS A 449 4.33 17.20 23.03
CA LYS A 449 3.03 17.47 23.65
C LYS A 449 1.95 17.92 22.66
N VAL A 450 2.30 18.25 21.41
CA VAL A 450 1.37 18.77 20.40
C VAL A 450 1.64 18.12 19.03
N GLN A 451 1.74 16.78 18.99
CA GLN A 451 1.65 16.06 17.71
C GLN A 451 0.17 16.04 17.27
N PRO A 452 -0.15 16.42 16.01
CA PRO A 452 -1.53 16.46 15.53
C PRO A 452 -2.12 15.05 15.31
N VAL A 453 -1.25 14.08 15.00
CA VAL A 453 -1.57 12.67 14.80
C VAL A 453 -0.56 11.83 15.55
N LYS A 454 -1.03 10.79 16.23
CA LYS A 454 -0.19 9.86 16.98
C LYS A 454 -0.08 8.56 16.20
N VAL A 455 1.15 8.19 15.83
CA VAL A 455 1.44 6.94 15.12
C VAL A 455 2.23 5.98 15.99
N ARG A 456 1.90 4.70 15.92
CA ARG A 456 2.50 3.62 16.71
C ARG A 456 2.65 2.38 15.83
N TYR A 457 3.57 1.48 16.12
CA TYR A 457 3.56 0.17 15.46
C TYR A 457 2.30 -0.61 15.87
N SER A 458 1.67 -1.30 14.93
CA SER A 458 0.44 -2.04 15.23
C SER A 458 0.69 -3.10 16.30
N ALA A 459 -0.29 -3.32 17.18
CA ALA A 459 -0.14 -4.26 18.29
C ALA A 459 0.25 -5.67 17.80
N GLU A 460 -0.33 -6.12 16.69
CA GLU A 460 -0.04 -7.41 16.07
C GLU A 460 1.39 -7.49 15.54
N TYR A 461 1.84 -6.46 14.80
CA TYR A 461 3.22 -6.41 14.29
C TYR A 461 4.22 -6.35 15.44
N ALA A 462 4.01 -5.48 16.43
CA ALA A 462 4.91 -5.31 17.55
C ALA A 462 5.06 -6.62 18.36
N ARG A 463 3.94 -7.31 18.61
CA ARG A 463 3.92 -8.65 19.22
C ARG A 463 4.70 -9.66 18.38
N ALA A 464 4.44 -9.75 17.08
CA ALA A 464 5.13 -10.69 16.18
C ALA A 464 6.64 -10.40 16.07
N ALA A 465 7.04 -9.14 16.00
CA ALA A 465 8.44 -8.70 15.94
C ALA A 465 9.21 -9.02 17.23
N LEU A 466 8.62 -8.73 18.40
CA LEU A 466 9.22 -9.07 19.70
C LEU A 466 9.35 -10.58 19.90
N CYS A 467 8.39 -11.37 19.42
CA CYS A 467 8.41 -12.82 19.47
C CYS A 467 9.38 -13.46 18.44
N SER A 468 9.66 -12.82 17.30
CA SER A 468 10.52 -13.41 16.25
C SER A 468 12.01 -13.10 16.42
N ALA A 469 12.37 -12.01 17.10
CA ALA A 469 13.76 -11.59 17.28
C ALA A 469 14.65 -12.64 17.98
N GLY A 470 15.61 -13.21 17.26
CA GLY A 470 16.56 -14.22 17.78
C GLY A 470 17.70 -13.68 18.65
N SER A 471 17.86 -12.35 18.73
CA SER A 471 18.81 -11.66 19.62
C SER A 471 18.42 -10.18 19.71
N PHE A 472 17.99 -9.74 20.88
CA PHE A 472 17.60 -8.35 21.16
C PHE A 472 18.34 -7.92 22.44
N ASN A 473 19.05 -6.80 22.32
CA ASN A 473 19.75 -6.16 23.41
C ASN A 473 18.86 -5.02 23.94
N PRO A 474 18.52 -4.94 25.24
CA PRO A 474 17.65 -3.90 25.78
C PRO A 474 18.15 -2.45 25.61
N SER A 475 19.35 -2.22 25.07
CA SER A 475 19.79 -0.90 24.61
C SER A 475 19.28 -0.52 23.19
N ARG A 476 18.82 -1.47 22.37
CA ARG A 476 18.35 -1.21 21.00
C ARG A 476 17.06 -0.40 21.01
N LEU A 477 17.13 0.77 20.36
CA LEU A 477 16.04 1.74 20.30
C LEU A 477 14.74 1.16 19.74
N ARG A 478 14.81 0.44 18.61
CA ARG A 478 13.66 -0.21 17.94
C ARG A 478 12.81 -1.01 18.91
N ASP A 479 13.46 -1.83 19.72
CA ASP A 479 12.75 -2.83 20.50
C ASP A 479 12.06 -2.21 21.74
N LYS A 480 12.64 -1.11 22.29
CA LYS A 480 11.95 -0.25 23.26
C LYS A 480 10.71 0.43 22.65
N VAL A 481 10.79 0.87 21.40
CA VAL A 481 9.65 1.49 20.70
C VAL A 481 8.53 0.48 20.49
N LEU A 482 8.81 -0.72 19.99
CA LEU A 482 7.80 -1.78 19.79
C LEU A 482 7.06 -2.14 21.09
N ALA A 483 7.79 -2.33 22.19
CA ALA A 483 7.17 -2.69 23.46
C ALA A 483 6.42 -1.51 24.10
N LYS A 484 6.85 -0.27 23.88
CA LYS A 484 6.08 0.94 24.25
C LYS A 484 4.80 1.05 23.42
N SER A 485 4.82 0.78 22.11
CA SER A 485 3.62 0.77 21.26
C SER A 485 2.57 -0.22 21.80
N LEU A 486 2.99 -1.44 22.17
CA LEU A 486 2.11 -2.44 22.80
C LEU A 486 1.55 -2.00 24.15
N GLN A 487 2.37 -1.42 25.02
CA GLN A 487 1.89 -0.92 26.31
C GLN A 487 0.81 0.16 26.11
N GLU A 488 1.00 1.04 25.15
CA GLU A 488 0.06 2.13 24.87
C GLU A 488 -1.20 1.66 24.11
N SER A 489 -1.15 0.54 23.36
CA SER A 489 -2.33 -0.02 22.67
C SER A 489 -3.32 -0.71 23.62
N CYS A 490 -2.87 -1.15 24.82
CA CYS A 490 -3.76 -1.70 25.84
C CYS A 490 -4.70 -0.62 26.40
N ARG A 491 -6.01 -0.81 26.22
CA ARG A 491 -7.08 0.08 26.70
C ARG A 491 -7.43 -0.19 28.16
N THR A 492 -7.27 -1.43 28.61
CA THR A 492 -7.55 -1.85 30.00
C THR A 492 -6.32 -2.39 30.72
N GLY A 493 -6.37 -2.38 32.05
CA GLY A 493 -5.34 -3.03 32.88
C GLY A 493 -5.32 -4.56 32.74
N GLU A 494 -6.41 -5.17 32.26
CA GLU A 494 -6.53 -6.60 32.03
C GLU A 494 -5.83 -7.00 30.73
N GLU A 495 -6.13 -6.33 29.60
CA GLU A 495 -5.38 -6.49 28.34
C GLU A 495 -3.88 -6.34 28.54
N ARG A 496 -3.44 -5.38 29.36
CA ARG A 496 -2.03 -5.19 29.70
C ARG A 496 -1.45 -6.39 30.45
N ARG A 497 -2.19 -7.03 31.37
CA ARG A 497 -1.72 -8.23 32.07
C ARG A 497 -1.60 -9.41 31.13
N ASP A 498 -2.60 -9.65 30.29
CA ASP A 498 -2.62 -10.79 29.38
C ASP A 498 -1.54 -10.67 28.31
N SER A 499 -1.37 -9.48 27.73
CA SER A 499 -0.29 -9.16 26.79
C SER A 499 1.10 -9.49 27.36
N VAL A 500 1.41 -9.03 28.58
CA VAL A 500 2.70 -9.31 29.25
C VAL A 500 2.85 -10.80 29.56
N ARG A 501 1.82 -11.43 30.13
CA ARG A 501 1.86 -12.84 30.53
C ARG A 501 2.09 -13.77 29.34
N GLU A 502 1.46 -13.49 28.19
CA GLU A 502 1.65 -14.28 26.99
C GLU A 502 3.07 -14.11 26.42
N LEU A 503 3.58 -12.88 26.32
CA LEU A 503 4.96 -12.61 25.91
C LEU A 503 5.98 -13.30 26.84
N CYS A 504 5.76 -13.24 28.16
CA CYS A 504 6.60 -13.91 29.15
C CYS A 504 6.57 -15.45 29.00
N LYS A 505 5.41 -16.04 28.71
CA LYS A 505 5.30 -17.48 28.41
C LYS A 505 6.06 -17.87 27.13
N VAL A 506 6.03 -17.02 26.09
CA VAL A 506 6.83 -17.24 24.87
C VAL A 506 8.33 -17.21 25.18
N ALA A 507 8.79 -16.28 26.03
CA ALA A 507 10.18 -16.21 26.47
C ALA A 507 10.63 -17.46 27.25
N GLU A 508 9.80 -17.95 28.19
CA GLU A 508 10.07 -19.19 28.94
C GLU A 508 10.08 -20.43 28.05
N ALA A 509 9.13 -20.54 27.10
CA ALA A 509 9.06 -21.64 26.15
C ALA A 509 10.32 -21.72 25.26
N ARG A 510 10.88 -20.57 24.88
CA ARG A 510 12.12 -20.43 24.09
C ARG A 510 13.41 -20.55 24.92
N ALA A 511 13.30 -20.61 26.25
CA ALA A 511 14.42 -20.48 27.19
C ALA A 511 15.28 -19.19 26.99
N ASP A 512 14.66 -18.11 26.51
CA ASP A 512 15.32 -16.82 26.27
C ASP A 512 15.13 -15.88 27.48
N GLY A 513 16.03 -16.01 28.47
CA GLY A 513 16.01 -15.17 29.68
C GLY A 513 16.21 -13.68 29.41
N GLN A 514 16.87 -13.34 28.30
CA GLN A 514 16.96 -11.95 27.86
C GLN A 514 15.59 -11.46 27.36
N MET A 515 14.83 -12.27 26.61
CA MET A 515 13.45 -11.92 26.20
C MET A 515 12.57 -11.66 27.41
N PHE A 516 12.72 -12.47 28.45
CA PHE A 516 11.99 -12.27 29.70
C PHE A 516 12.31 -10.90 30.33
N LEU A 517 13.57 -10.59 30.61
CA LEU A 517 14.00 -9.29 31.15
C LEU A 517 13.56 -8.10 30.29
N ARG A 518 13.63 -8.24 28.96
CA ARG A 518 13.20 -7.22 28.00
C ARG A 518 11.73 -6.85 28.16
N ILE A 519 10.86 -7.86 28.31
CA ILE A 519 9.41 -7.66 28.53
C ILE A 519 9.16 -7.01 29.90
N LEU A 520 9.81 -7.50 30.95
CA LEU A 520 9.66 -6.97 32.31
C LEU A 520 10.04 -5.49 32.40
N SER A 521 11.15 -5.09 31.77
CA SER A 521 11.58 -3.70 31.72
C SER A 521 10.63 -2.83 30.91
N ALA A 522 10.10 -3.33 29.78
CA ALA A 522 9.24 -2.53 28.91
C ALA A 522 7.89 -2.20 29.54
N TYR A 523 7.29 -3.14 30.26
CA TYR A 523 5.99 -2.94 30.92
C TYR A 523 6.12 -2.45 32.37
N ASP A 524 7.33 -2.05 32.80
CA ASP A 524 7.60 -1.52 34.15
C ASP A 524 7.22 -2.51 35.28
N VAL A 525 7.36 -3.82 35.03
CA VAL A 525 6.84 -4.90 35.91
C VAL A 525 7.45 -4.89 37.30
N ALA A 526 8.67 -4.37 37.48
CA ALA A 526 9.27 -4.16 38.79
C ALA A 526 8.47 -3.19 39.70
N LYS A 527 7.60 -2.34 39.13
CA LYS A 527 6.69 -1.46 39.88
C LYS A 527 5.34 -2.12 40.22
N ASN A 528 5.00 -3.22 39.54
CA ASN A 528 3.77 -3.97 39.77
C ASN A 528 3.94 -5.42 39.29
N VAL A 529 4.40 -6.30 40.18
CA VAL A 529 4.71 -7.70 39.90
C VAL A 529 3.45 -8.52 39.60
N ASP A 530 2.25 -8.06 40.01
CA ASP A 530 0.97 -8.67 39.64
C ASP A 530 0.76 -8.77 38.12
N LEU A 531 1.43 -7.90 37.35
CA LEU A 531 1.36 -7.93 35.88
C LEU A 531 1.68 -9.32 35.32
N ILE A 532 2.70 -9.99 35.84
CA ILE A 532 3.02 -11.39 35.50
C ILE A 532 2.54 -12.40 36.54
N GLY A 533 2.39 -11.98 37.80
CA GLY A 533 2.10 -12.86 38.92
C GLY A 533 3.35 -13.55 39.50
N LEU A 534 3.27 -13.93 40.77
CA LEU A 534 4.37 -14.56 41.51
C LEU A 534 4.76 -15.94 40.94
N GLU A 535 3.81 -16.68 40.38
CA GLU A 535 4.08 -17.99 39.76
C GLU A 535 5.01 -17.89 38.56
N MET A 536 4.82 -16.89 37.69
CA MET A 536 5.71 -16.60 36.56
C MET A 536 7.09 -16.14 37.03
N CYS A 537 7.18 -15.34 38.11
CA CYS A 537 8.46 -14.95 38.71
C CYS A 537 9.27 -16.19 39.13
N VAL A 538 8.61 -17.13 39.80
CA VAL A 538 9.20 -18.38 40.26
C VAL A 538 9.53 -19.33 39.10
N SER A 539 8.68 -19.41 38.07
CA SER A 539 8.95 -20.19 36.85
C SER A 539 10.22 -19.69 36.15
N ALA A 540 10.29 -18.38 35.91
CA ALA A 540 11.44 -17.72 35.31
C ALA A 540 12.72 -17.90 36.13
N TYR A 541 12.66 -17.79 37.47
CA TYR A 541 13.80 -18.08 38.34
C TYR A 541 14.34 -19.50 38.14
N ARG A 542 13.46 -20.51 38.15
CA ARG A 542 13.86 -21.91 37.88
C ARG A 542 14.39 -22.14 36.47
N LYS A 543 13.95 -21.33 35.49
CA LYS A 543 14.27 -21.49 34.07
C LYS A 543 15.57 -20.78 33.66
N PHE A 544 15.83 -19.60 34.20
CA PHE A 544 16.93 -18.71 33.79
C PHE A 544 18.02 -18.56 34.86
N GLY A 545 17.73 -18.91 36.11
CA GLY A 545 18.67 -18.81 37.23
C GLY A 545 18.82 -17.42 37.83
N TRP A 546 19.49 -17.35 38.98
CA TRP A 546 19.68 -16.12 39.76
C TRP A 546 20.43 -15.03 39.01
N GLU A 547 21.60 -15.35 38.45
CA GLU A 547 22.51 -14.37 37.82
C GLU A 547 21.86 -13.57 36.68
N VAL A 548 20.83 -14.11 36.03
CA VAL A 548 20.07 -13.41 34.98
C VAL A 548 19.01 -12.48 35.59
N LEU A 549 18.32 -12.90 36.65
CA LEU A 549 17.14 -12.18 37.19
C LEU A 549 17.40 -11.36 38.45
N LYS A 550 18.60 -11.46 39.05
CA LYS A 550 19.00 -10.78 40.29
C LYS A 550 18.63 -9.30 40.31
N ASP A 551 19.01 -8.55 39.28
CA ASP A 551 18.75 -7.11 39.21
C ASP A 551 17.25 -6.80 39.15
N PHE A 552 16.47 -7.61 38.41
CA PHE A 552 15.01 -7.49 38.38
C PHE A 552 14.37 -7.78 39.74
N PHE A 553 14.82 -8.82 40.46
CA PHE A 553 14.26 -9.15 41.77
C PHE A 553 14.63 -8.12 42.83
N CYS A 554 15.87 -7.60 42.84
CA CYS A 554 16.26 -6.46 43.66
C CYS A 554 15.39 -5.23 43.35
N ASP A 555 15.18 -4.92 42.08
CA ASP A 555 14.32 -3.81 41.66
C ASP A 555 12.87 -4.02 42.08
N ALA A 556 12.30 -5.21 41.91
CA ALA A 556 10.92 -5.52 42.26
C ALA A 556 10.67 -5.41 43.77
N VAL A 557 11.59 -5.91 44.59
CA VAL A 557 11.54 -5.81 46.06
C VAL A 557 11.71 -4.37 46.56
N GLN A 558 12.27 -3.46 45.74
CA GLN A 558 12.38 -2.03 46.08
C GLN A 558 11.24 -1.17 45.50
N LYS A 559 10.72 -1.51 44.32
CA LYS A 559 9.90 -0.62 43.48
C LYS A 559 8.42 -1.03 43.38
N ASP A 560 8.01 -2.25 43.76
CA ASP A 560 6.59 -2.63 43.71
C ASP A 560 5.77 -1.76 44.68
N VAL A 561 4.65 -1.23 44.19
CA VAL A 561 3.77 -0.35 44.96
C VAL A 561 3.12 -1.00 46.18
N SER A 562 3.00 -2.33 46.24
CA SER A 562 2.30 -3.05 47.33
C SER A 562 3.27 -3.80 48.24
N ASN A 563 3.18 -3.51 49.54
CA ASN A 563 4.06 -4.13 50.54
C ASN A 563 3.80 -5.65 50.73
N PRO A 564 2.55 -6.15 50.79
CA PRO A 564 2.27 -7.58 50.81
C PRO A 564 2.89 -8.35 49.63
N ARG A 565 2.84 -7.80 48.40
CA ARG A 565 3.43 -8.47 47.22
C ARG A 565 4.95 -8.57 47.30
N ARG A 566 5.62 -7.52 47.80
CA ARG A 566 7.07 -7.52 48.04
C ARG A 566 7.47 -8.63 49.00
N GLN A 567 6.74 -8.79 50.11
CA GLN A 567 6.95 -9.89 51.06
C GLN A 567 6.73 -11.26 50.42
N GLN A 568 5.57 -11.47 49.79
CA GLN A 568 5.23 -12.75 49.17
C GLN A 568 6.24 -13.17 48.07
N LEU A 569 6.77 -12.21 47.30
CA LEU A 569 7.82 -12.49 46.30
C LEU A 569 9.09 -13.03 46.97
N VAL A 570 9.56 -12.39 48.05
CA VAL A 570 10.77 -12.81 48.77
C VAL A 570 10.56 -14.17 49.44
N GLU A 571 9.42 -14.41 50.08
CA GLU A 571 9.07 -15.71 50.69
C GLU A 571 9.02 -16.85 49.66
N GLN A 572 8.41 -16.62 48.50
CA GLN A 572 8.35 -17.62 47.44
C GLN A 572 9.74 -17.91 46.86
N LEU A 573 10.59 -16.88 46.69
CA LEU A 573 11.99 -17.08 46.26
C LEU A 573 12.81 -17.84 47.30
N HIS A 574 12.69 -17.51 48.60
CA HIS A 574 13.37 -18.22 49.69
C HIS A 574 13.00 -19.70 49.73
N HIS A 575 11.70 -20.02 49.71
CA HIS A 575 11.22 -21.40 49.74
C HIS A 575 11.70 -22.21 48.52
N VAL A 576 11.74 -21.60 47.33
CA VAL A 576 12.19 -22.28 46.11
C VAL A 576 13.72 -22.42 46.07
N ALA A 577 14.48 -21.41 46.47
CA ALA A 577 15.93 -21.45 46.60
C ALA A 577 16.37 -22.53 47.60
N THR A 578 15.76 -22.57 48.78
CA THR A 578 16.02 -23.60 49.81
C THR A 578 15.80 -25.01 49.26
N ARG A 579 14.71 -25.23 48.50
CA ARG A 579 14.42 -26.53 47.87
C ARG A 579 15.35 -26.89 46.71
N GLN A 580 15.97 -25.90 46.06
CA GLN A 580 17.00 -26.10 45.04
C GLN A 580 18.44 -26.13 45.62
N SER A 581 18.60 -25.96 46.93
CA SER A 581 19.90 -25.78 47.61
C SER A 581 20.71 -24.58 47.09
N ASP A 582 20.04 -23.54 46.58
CA ASP A 582 20.68 -22.28 46.22
C ASP A 582 20.88 -21.41 47.46
N SER A 583 22.05 -21.55 48.08
CA SER A 583 22.44 -20.77 49.26
C SER A 583 22.56 -19.27 49.00
N VAL A 584 22.80 -18.83 47.75
CA VAL A 584 22.97 -17.40 47.44
C VAL A 584 21.63 -16.69 47.50
N VAL A 585 20.60 -17.28 46.87
CA VAL A 585 19.26 -16.71 46.85
C VAL A 585 18.55 -16.87 48.19
N ALA A 586 18.77 -17.98 48.91
CA ALA A 586 18.23 -18.16 50.27
C ALA A 586 18.76 -17.06 51.22
N THR A 587 20.08 -16.85 51.27
CA THR A 587 20.70 -15.79 52.10
C THR A 587 20.21 -14.40 51.69
N TRP A 588 20.16 -14.09 50.39
CA TRP A 588 19.65 -12.80 49.91
C TRP A 588 18.20 -12.57 50.33
N ALA A 589 17.35 -13.60 50.27
CA ALA A 589 15.95 -13.48 50.64
C ALA A 589 15.76 -13.29 52.16
N GLU A 590 16.59 -13.93 52.99
CA GLU A 590 16.65 -13.67 54.44
C GLU A 590 17.06 -12.21 54.73
N GLU A 591 18.10 -11.71 54.08
CA GLU A 591 18.51 -10.30 54.18
C GLU A 591 17.38 -9.34 53.76
N GLN A 592 16.63 -9.65 52.69
CA GLN A 592 15.50 -8.80 52.28
C GLN A 592 14.32 -8.88 53.27
N GLN A 593 14.06 -10.03 53.90
CA GLN A 593 13.03 -10.15 54.95
C GLN A 593 13.36 -9.28 56.16
N ASP A 594 14.61 -9.25 56.63
CA ASP A 594 15.07 -8.39 57.73
C ASP A 594 15.02 -6.89 57.39
N LEU A 595 15.21 -6.54 56.12
CA LEU A 595 15.16 -5.15 55.62
C LEU A 595 13.74 -4.67 55.29
N MET A 596 12.76 -5.58 55.09
CA MET A 596 11.39 -5.25 54.70
C MET A 596 10.69 -4.28 55.67
N PRO A 597 10.72 -4.48 57.01
CA PRO A 597 10.03 -3.60 57.95
C PRO A 597 10.62 -2.18 58.00
N ARG A 598 11.85 -2.00 57.51
CA ARG A 598 12.57 -0.72 57.46
C ARG A 598 12.44 -0.02 56.10
N SER A 599 11.84 -0.68 55.12
CA SER A 599 11.75 -0.24 53.73
C SER A 599 10.32 -0.30 53.18
N LEU A 600 9.32 -0.30 54.06
CA LEU A 600 7.90 -0.26 53.70
C LEU A 600 7.57 1.03 52.93
N ASN A 601 6.86 0.87 51.81
CA ASN A 601 6.20 1.96 51.10
C ASN A 601 5.03 2.47 51.94
N ARG A 602 4.52 3.67 51.65
CA ARG A 602 3.37 4.27 52.35
C ARG A 602 2.19 3.29 52.36
N VAL A 603 1.87 2.78 53.55
CA VAL A 603 0.82 1.79 53.78
C VAL A 603 -0.54 2.40 53.39
N SER A 604 -1.30 1.66 52.60
CA SER A 604 -2.68 2.00 52.23
C SER A 604 -3.69 1.35 53.19
N ASP A 605 -4.91 1.87 53.25
CA ASP A 605 -5.94 1.38 54.19
C ASP A 605 -6.23 -0.12 54.02
N ASN A 606 -6.11 -0.63 52.78
CA ASN A 606 -6.29 -2.05 52.43
C ASN A 606 -5.12 -2.96 52.87
N GLU A 607 -4.02 -2.40 53.35
CA GLU A 607 -2.82 -3.12 53.81
C GLU A 607 -2.69 -3.13 55.35
N ILE A 608 -3.64 -2.50 56.07
CA ILE A 608 -3.61 -2.39 57.54
C ILE A 608 -3.68 -3.78 58.21
N ASP A 609 -4.61 -4.65 57.77
CA ASP A 609 -4.77 -5.98 58.37
C ASP A 609 -3.51 -6.85 58.18
N TRP A 610 -2.90 -6.80 57.00
CA TRP A 610 -1.62 -7.46 56.71
C TRP A 610 -0.48 -6.93 57.60
N LEU A 611 -0.43 -5.61 57.83
CA LEU A 611 0.58 -5.02 58.70
C LEU A 611 0.38 -5.45 60.17
N LEU A 612 -0.87 -5.61 60.62
CA LEU A 612 -1.18 -6.14 61.94
C LEU A 612 -0.71 -7.59 62.05
N ASP A 613 -1.05 -8.46 61.10
CA ASP A 613 -0.61 -9.87 61.07
C ASP A 613 0.92 -10.00 61.14
N LEU A 614 1.65 -9.15 60.42
CA LEU A 614 3.11 -9.04 60.48
C LEU A 614 3.64 -8.73 61.89
N THR A 615 2.96 -7.83 62.63
CA THR A 615 3.38 -7.46 64.00
C THR A 615 2.98 -8.48 65.07
N PHE A 616 2.09 -9.42 64.76
CA PHE A 616 1.63 -10.46 65.68
C PHE A 616 2.38 -11.80 65.58
N ILE A 617 3.43 -11.89 64.74
CA ILE A 617 4.35 -13.03 64.75
C ILE A 617 4.99 -13.14 66.15
N PRO A 618 4.74 -14.22 66.93
CA PRO A 618 5.31 -14.34 68.25
C PRO A 618 6.83 -14.50 68.13
N PRO A 619 7.65 -13.80 68.94
CA PRO A 619 9.09 -13.83 68.78
C PRO A 619 9.61 -15.25 68.99
N ALA A 620 10.26 -15.79 67.97
CA ALA A 620 11.13 -16.95 68.13
C ALA A 620 12.15 -16.62 69.22
N GLN A 621 12.36 -17.55 70.16
CA GLN A 621 13.23 -17.32 71.30
C GLN A 621 14.69 -17.23 70.85
N ASN A 622 15.20 -16.02 70.54
CA ASN A 622 16.55 -15.56 70.85
C ASN A 622 16.79 -14.08 70.47
N ALA A 623 17.64 -13.41 71.26
CA ALA A 623 18.28 -12.11 71.04
C ALA A 623 17.37 -10.86 70.85
N ALA A 624 17.30 -10.05 71.92
CA ALA A 624 16.55 -8.81 71.98
C ALA A 624 17.09 -7.66 71.11
N THR A 625 16.19 -6.90 70.47
CA THR A 625 16.24 -5.42 70.42
C THR A 625 14.82 -4.87 70.16
N PRO A 626 14.24 -4.02 71.03
CA PRO A 626 12.91 -3.45 70.79
C PRO A 626 12.96 -2.23 69.87
N VAL A 627 12.35 -2.32 68.68
CA VAL A 627 12.15 -1.17 67.79
C VAL A 627 11.00 -0.31 68.33
N ARG A 628 11.32 0.90 68.80
CA ARG A 628 10.30 1.92 69.13
C ARG A 628 9.78 2.55 67.83
N ILE A 629 8.55 2.19 67.44
CA ILE A 629 7.79 2.98 66.47
C ILE A 629 7.23 4.21 67.22
N LEU A 630 7.84 5.37 67.03
CA LEU A 630 7.27 6.65 67.46
C LEU A 630 6.23 7.08 66.42
N GLY A 631 4.95 7.14 66.83
CA GLY A 631 3.86 7.52 65.95
C GLY A 631 3.84 9.01 65.64
N SER A 632 3.52 9.34 64.38
CA SER A 632 3.00 10.64 63.98
C SER A 632 1.78 10.45 63.07
N LEU A 633 0.71 9.89 63.63
CA LEU A 633 -0.63 10.02 63.06
C LEU A 633 -1.18 11.38 63.49
N HIS A 634 -1.20 12.35 62.58
CA HIS A 634 -1.97 13.58 62.67
C HIS A 634 -2.71 13.81 61.35
N SER A 635 -4.04 13.87 61.47
CA SER A 635 -5.06 14.43 60.56
C SER A 635 -4.73 14.50 59.07
#